data_AF-A0A6F9BKJ1-F1
#
_entry.id   AF-A0A6F9BKJ1-F1
#
_cell.length_a   1.000
_cell.length_b   1.000
_cell.length_c   1.000
_cell.angle_alpha   90.00
_cell.angle_beta   90.00
_cell.angle_gamma   90.00
#
_symmetry.space_group_name_H-M   'P 1'
#
loop_
_entity.id
_entity.type
_entity.pdbx_description
1 polymer ?
#
loop_
_entity_poly.entity_id
_entity_poly.type
_entity_poly.pdbx_seq_one_letter_code
_entity_poly.pdbx_strand_id
1 'polypeptide(L)'
;MSSFSESALEKKLSELSNSQQSVQTLSLWIIHHRKHSSLIVKVWHRELKKAKSSRKLTFLYLANDVIQNSKKKGPEFAKDFETVLVDACSHVAREADDGCRRPMDRLLTIWQERSLYKVEFIQQLKLAIEDSNSPQHQPTEAKKAPKRTYQKIQELEEEEEDDDYRGHMSPRDSDISGPQLTEELVKALQDLENAASGDAAVRQKIASLPQEVQDVSLLEKITDKEAADKLSKTVDEACLLLAEYNGRLAAELEDRRQLARMLTEYIGSQKDALTEREKKLEALPLFVLQEYKQKLARVTQVRKDLKSHIQSLPDLSLLPNVTGGLAPLPSAGDLFSAD
;
A
#
# COMPACT_ATOMS: atom_id res chain seq x y z
N MET A 1 37.29 19.49 -4.54
CA MET A 1 35.87 19.25 -4.18
C MET A 1 35.86 18.73 -2.75
N SER A 2 35.00 19.27 -1.88
CA SER A 2 34.92 18.83 -0.48
C SER A 2 34.56 17.35 -0.41
N SER A 3 35.27 16.56 0.39
CA SER A 3 34.94 15.17 0.65
C SER A 3 33.62 15.06 1.41
N PHE A 4 32.84 14.02 1.11
CA PHE A 4 31.62 13.76 1.88
C PHE A 4 31.97 13.40 3.32
N SER A 5 31.24 13.99 4.27
CA SER A 5 31.24 13.59 5.68
C SER A 5 29.86 13.81 6.28
N GLU A 6 29.50 13.00 7.27
CA GLU A 6 28.23 13.09 7.98
C GLU A 6 28.05 14.45 8.66
N SER A 7 29.09 14.96 9.33
CA SER A 7 29.08 16.27 9.98
C SER A 7 28.88 17.44 9.01
N ALA A 8 29.42 17.34 7.78
CA ALA A 8 29.19 18.34 6.74
C ALA A 8 27.73 18.34 6.26
N LEU A 9 27.10 17.16 6.17
CA LEU A 9 25.68 17.05 5.84
C LEU A 9 24.80 17.60 6.96
N GLU A 10 25.09 17.26 8.22
CA GLU A 10 24.37 17.79 9.39
C GLU A 10 24.42 19.32 9.44
N LYS A 11 25.61 19.90 9.25
CA LYS A 11 25.76 21.35 9.18
C LYS A 11 24.92 21.96 8.07
N LYS A 12 24.95 21.39 6.86
CA LYS A 12 24.15 21.87 5.72
C LYS A 12 22.64 21.72 5.96
N LEU A 13 22.18 20.64 6.59
CA LEU A 13 20.79 20.45 6.98
C LEU A 13 20.38 21.44 8.08
N SER A 14 21.29 21.78 9.00
CA SER A 14 21.03 22.79 10.03
C SER A 14 20.79 24.19 9.45
N GLU A 15 21.45 24.52 8.33
CA GLU A 15 21.36 25.78 7.59
C GLU A 15 20.27 25.80 6.51
N LEU A 16 19.62 24.66 6.25
CA LEU A 16 18.58 24.52 5.22
C LEU A 16 17.38 25.44 5.52
N SER A 17 17.03 26.30 4.55
CA SER A 17 15.88 27.18 4.63
C SER A 17 14.81 26.82 3.58
N ASN A 18 13.63 27.41 3.71
CA ASN A 18 12.52 27.23 2.76
C ASN A 18 12.74 27.93 1.41
N SER A 19 13.87 28.59 1.19
CA SER A 19 14.16 29.24 -0.09
C SER A 19 14.53 28.22 -1.15
N GLN A 20 14.04 28.44 -2.38
CA GLN A 20 14.31 27.56 -3.51
C GLN A 20 15.82 27.37 -3.74
N GLN A 21 16.59 28.44 -3.60
CA GLN A 21 18.05 28.42 -3.75
C GLN A 21 18.74 27.55 -2.70
N SER A 22 18.28 27.59 -1.44
CA SER A 22 18.84 26.75 -0.35
C SER A 22 18.60 25.26 -0.65
N VAL A 23 17.37 24.91 -1.00
CA VAL A 23 16.98 23.53 -1.33
C VAL A 23 17.75 23.02 -2.56
N GLN A 24 17.81 23.77 -3.65
CA GLN A 24 18.49 23.36 -4.88
C GLN A 24 20.00 23.21 -4.69
N THR A 25 20.63 24.14 -3.98
CA THR A 25 22.08 24.09 -3.73
C THR A 25 22.46 22.86 -2.92
N LEU A 26 21.68 22.55 -1.88
CA LEU A 26 21.91 21.35 -1.08
C LEU A 26 21.58 20.07 -1.85
N SER A 27 20.49 20.05 -2.61
CA SER A 27 20.11 18.93 -3.47
C SER A 27 21.22 18.57 -4.46
N LEU A 28 21.79 19.56 -5.15
CA LEU A 28 22.89 19.34 -6.10
C LEU A 28 24.12 18.75 -5.41
N TRP A 29 24.45 19.24 -4.20
CA TRP A 29 25.55 18.70 -3.41
C TRP A 29 25.28 17.25 -2.96
N ILE A 30 24.06 16.93 -2.54
CA ILE A 30 23.64 15.57 -2.18
C ILE A 30 23.76 14.62 -3.38
N ILE A 31 23.26 15.03 -4.55
CA ILE A 31 23.30 14.24 -5.79
C ILE A 31 24.75 14.00 -6.24
N HIS A 32 25.62 15.00 -6.08
CA HIS A 32 27.05 14.84 -6.36
C HIS A 32 27.69 13.73 -5.50
N HIS A 33 27.24 13.58 -4.25
CA HIS A 33 27.72 12.56 -3.31
C HIS A 33 26.85 11.29 -3.26
N ARG A 34 26.12 10.97 -4.34
CA ARG A 34 25.20 9.81 -4.42
C ARG A 34 25.80 8.45 -4.03
N LYS A 35 27.12 8.26 -4.10
CA LYS A 35 27.78 7.03 -3.62
C LYS A 35 27.52 6.77 -2.13
N HIS A 36 27.13 7.79 -1.39
CA HIS A 36 26.78 7.73 0.03
C HIS A 36 25.27 7.84 0.26
N SER A 37 24.42 7.55 -0.73
CA SER A 37 22.95 7.75 -0.67
C SER A 37 22.33 7.14 0.59
N SER A 38 22.66 5.90 0.95
CA SER A 38 22.06 5.24 2.11
C SER A 38 22.44 5.93 3.44
N LEU A 39 23.66 6.46 3.55
CA LEU A 39 24.09 7.23 4.73
C LEU A 39 23.43 8.62 4.73
N ILE A 40 23.36 9.29 3.58
CA ILE A 40 22.69 10.58 3.43
C ILE A 40 21.22 10.49 3.86
N VAL A 41 20.48 9.47 3.40
CA VAL A 41 19.07 9.26 3.74
C VAL A 41 18.89 8.99 5.23
N LYS A 42 19.76 8.17 5.84
CA LYS A 42 19.74 7.94 7.30
C LYS A 42 19.95 9.23 8.10
N VAL A 43 20.91 10.05 7.72
CA VAL A 43 21.20 11.33 8.39
C VAL A 43 20.05 12.32 8.18
N TRP A 44 19.55 12.43 6.94
CA TRP A 44 18.38 13.26 6.62
C TRP A 44 17.18 12.87 7.49
N HIS A 45 16.91 11.57 7.64
CA HIS A 45 15.77 11.10 8.42
C HIS A 45 15.94 11.40 9.92
N ARG A 46 17.14 11.19 10.46
CA ARG A 46 17.46 11.54 11.85
C ARG A 46 17.30 13.04 12.12
N GLU A 47 17.80 13.89 11.22
CA GLU A 47 17.72 15.34 11.37
C GLU A 47 16.31 15.88 11.12
N LEU A 48 15.51 15.24 10.25
CA LEU A 48 14.08 15.54 10.08
C LEU A 48 13.31 15.37 11.40
N LYS A 49 13.56 14.26 12.11
CA LYS A 49 12.89 14.00 13.40
C LYS A 49 13.26 15.03 14.46
N LYS A 50 14.52 15.46 14.49
CA LYS A 50 15.02 16.51 15.43
C LYS A 50 14.58 17.93 15.04
N ALA A 51 14.26 18.20 13.78
CA ALA A 51 13.93 19.54 13.31
C ALA A 51 12.63 20.06 13.94
N LYS A 52 12.57 21.37 14.19
CA LYS A 52 11.34 22.06 14.63
C LYS A 52 10.23 21.90 13.60
N SER A 53 8.97 21.88 14.04
CA SER A 53 7.76 21.72 13.22
C SER A 53 7.76 22.57 11.94
N SER A 54 8.09 23.87 12.06
CA SER A 54 8.15 24.81 10.93
C SER A 54 9.19 24.48 9.85
N ARG A 55 10.18 23.62 10.14
CA ARG A 55 11.24 23.23 9.20
C ARG A 55 11.01 21.87 8.57
N LYS A 56 10.13 21.03 9.13
CA LYS A 56 9.94 19.64 8.68
C LYS A 56 9.47 19.56 7.22
N LEU A 57 8.61 20.47 6.79
CA LEU A 57 8.17 20.53 5.40
C LEU A 57 9.32 20.84 4.43
N THR A 58 10.28 21.68 4.83
CA THR A 58 11.48 21.99 4.04
C THR A 58 12.34 20.75 3.79
N PHE A 59 12.41 19.82 4.76
CA PHE A 59 13.11 18.55 4.57
C PHE A 59 12.44 17.66 3.52
N LEU A 60 11.10 17.67 3.46
CA LEU A 60 10.35 16.97 2.41
C LEU A 60 10.56 17.62 1.04
N TYR A 61 10.65 18.96 0.97
CA TYR A 61 11.01 19.64 -0.28
C TYR A 61 12.41 19.28 -0.77
N LEU A 62 13.37 19.13 0.15
CA LEU A 62 14.70 18.64 -0.19
C LEU A 62 14.66 17.20 -0.71
N ALA A 63 13.96 16.29 -0.02
CA ALA A 63 13.81 14.90 -0.46
C ALA A 63 13.18 14.84 -1.85
N ASN A 64 12.12 15.62 -2.08
CA ASN A 64 11.48 15.73 -3.38
C ASN A 64 12.45 16.17 -4.48
N ASP A 65 13.22 17.23 -4.26
CA ASP A 65 14.16 17.74 -5.26
C ASP A 65 15.28 16.72 -5.54
N VAL A 66 15.81 16.06 -4.51
CA VAL A 66 16.83 15.01 -4.63
C VAL A 66 16.30 13.79 -5.41
N ILE A 67 15.13 13.26 -5.06
CA ILE A 67 14.53 12.08 -5.72
C ILE A 67 14.29 12.37 -7.19
N GLN A 68 13.74 13.55 -7.51
CA GLN A 68 13.43 13.92 -8.90
C GLN A 68 14.69 14.14 -9.74
N ASN A 69 15.66 14.88 -9.22
CA ASN A 69 16.85 15.26 -9.99
C ASN A 69 17.92 14.16 -10.04
N SER A 70 17.91 13.22 -9.07
CA SER A 70 18.80 12.06 -9.09
C SER A 70 18.40 10.98 -10.09
N LYS A 71 17.13 10.90 -10.50
CA LYS A 71 16.60 9.87 -11.43
C LYS A 71 17.41 9.73 -12.73
N LYS A 72 17.99 10.83 -13.24
CA LYS A 72 18.85 10.81 -14.45
C LYS A 72 20.24 10.21 -14.21
N LYS A 73 20.70 10.17 -12.95
CA LYS A 73 22.01 9.63 -12.56
C LYS A 73 21.90 8.17 -12.12
N GLY A 74 20.84 7.81 -11.42
CA GLY A 74 20.55 6.43 -11.02
C GLY A 74 19.40 6.33 -10.01
N PRO A 75 18.99 5.10 -9.63
CA PRO A 75 17.85 4.84 -8.76
C PRO A 75 18.18 4.85 -7.26
N GLU A 76 19.43 5.11 -6.87
CA GLU A 76 19.93 4.88 -5.50
C GLU A 76 19.12 5.67 -4.47
N PHE A 77 18.89 6.96 -4.71
CA PHE A 77 18.11 7.79 -3.79
C PHE A 77 16.64 7.40 -3.75
N ALA A 78 16.01 7.06 -4.87
CA ALA A 78 14.61 6.61 -4.86
C ALA A 78 14.46 5.37 -3.98
N LYS A 79 15.35 4.38 -4.15
CA LYS A 79 15.33 3.15 -3.35
C LYS A 79 15.62 3.40 -1.87
N ASP A 80 16.63 4.22 -1.55
CA ASP A 80 16.98 4.49 -0.15
C ASP A 80 15.89 5.30 0.56
N PHE A 81 15.30 6.31 -0.10
CA PHE A 81 14.20 7.10 0.47
C PHE A 81 12.94 6.26 0.70
N GLU A 82 12.63 5.31 -0.20
CA GLU A 82 11.49 4.40 -0.04
C GLU A 82 11.47 3.71 1.35
N THR A 83 12.65 3.39 1.90
CA THR A 83 12.78 2.73 3.21
C THR A 83 12.43 3.60 4.42
N VAL A 84 12.40 4.91 4.28
CA VAL A 84 12.16 5.86 5.39
C VAL A 84 10.95 6.76 5.18
N LEU A 85 10.41 6.85 3.96
CA LEU A 85 9.38 7.84 3.60
C LEU A 85 8.05 7.64 4.33
N VAL A 86 7.65 6.39 4.62
CA VAL A 86 6.40 6.11 5.36
C VAL A 86 6.45 6.71 6.77
N ASP A 87 7.52 6.40 7.51
CA ASP A 87 7.75 6.93 8.86
C ASP A 87 7.98 8.44 8.84
N ALA A 88 8.73 8.96 7.85
CA ALA A 88 8.94 10.38 7.68
C ALA A 88 7.63 11.15 7.43
N CYS A 89 6.78 10.69 6.50
CA CYS A 89 5.49 11.32 6.20
C CYS A 89 4.55 11.28 7.41
N SER A 90 4.44 10.16 8.12
CA SER A 90 3.65 10.08 9.36
C SER A 90 4.19 11.04 10.43
N HIS A 91 5.51 11.09 10.62
CA HIS A 91 6.14 11.98 11.59
C HIS A 91 5.87 13.46 11.29
N VAL A 92 5.98 13.88 10.01
CA VAL A 92 5.67 15.25 9.61
C VAL A 92 4.18 15.55 9.76
N ALA A 93 3.29 14.63 9.39
CA ALA A 93 1.85 14.82 9.54
C ALA A 93 1.43 15.01 11.02
N ARG A 94 2.10 14.32 11.95
CA ARG A 94 1.81 14.40 13.39
C ARG A 94 2.38 15.66 14.05
N GLU A 95 3.55 16.12 13.64
CA GLU A 95 4.29 17.18 14.35
C GLU A 95 4.29 18.54 13.64
N ALA A 96 3.90 18.63 12.37
CA ALA A 96 3.81 19.89 11.65
C ALA A 96 2.41 20.50 11.76
N ASP A 97 2.33 21.82 11.58
CA ASP A 97 1.08 22.57 11.71
C ASP A 97 0.05 22.13 10.64
N ASP A 98 -1.25 22.39 10.88
CA ASP A 98 -2.37 22.01 9.98
C ASP A 98 -2.17 22.45 8.51
N GLY A 99 -1.32 23.44 8.26
CA GLY A 99 -0.94 23.90 6.92
C GLY A 99 0.00 22.97 6.13
N CYS A 100 0.53 21.90 6.72
CA CYS A 100 1.51 21.02 6.06
C CYS A 100 0.88 19.96 5.13
N ARG A 101 -0.40 19.61 5.34
CA ARG A 101 -1.08 18.50 4.65
C ARG A 101 -1.24 18.74 3.16
N ARG A 102 -1.82 19.87 2.76
CA ARG A 102 -1.98 20.23 1.33
C ARG A 102 -0.65 20.21 0.56
N PRO A 103 0.44 20.80 1.08
CA PRO A 103 1.77 20.63 0.51
C PRO A 103 2.23 19.18 0.38
N MET A 104 2.01 18.34 1.39
CA MET A 104 2.40 16.92 1.36
C MET A 104 1.59 16.13 0.32
N ASP A 105 0.28 16.31 0.27
CA ASP A 105 -0.58 15.69 -0.75
C ASP A 105 -0.12 16.10 -2.15
N ARG A 106 0.21 17.37 -2.36
CA ARG A 106 0.77 17.87 -3.62
C ARG A 106 2.09 17.16 -3.96
N LEU A 107 2.99 16.94 -3.00
CA LEU A 107 4.24 16.20 -3.23
C LEU A 107 3.97 14.75 -3.66
N LEU A 108 3.04 14.07 -3.00
CA LEU A 108 2.67 12.68 -3.33
C LEU A 108 2.04 12.58 -4.72
N THR A 109 1.15 13.52 -5.09
CA THR A 109 0.59 13.61 -6.44
C THR A 109 1.69 13.80 -7.49
N ILE A 110 2.67 14.68 -7.24
CA ILE A 110 3.81 14.87 -8.15
C ILE A 110 4.63 13.58 -8.31
N TRP A 111 4.83 12.82 -7.23
CA TRP A 111 5.56 11.55 -7.29
C TRP A 111 4.82 10.48 -8.10
N GLN A 112 3.50 10.46 -8.01
CA GLN A 112 2.63 9.59 -8.82
C GLN A 112 2.67 9.99 -10.30
N GLU A 113 2.41 11.26 -10.62
CA GLU A 113 2.41 11.80 -11.99
C GLU A 113 3.74 11.56 -12.71
N ARG A 114 4.86 11.73 -12.00
CA ARG A 114 6.20 11.56 -12.57
C ARG A 114 6.71 10.12 -12.53
N SER A 115 5.87 9.18 -12.08
CA SER A 115 6.22 7.76 -11.89
C SER A 115 7.57 7.61 -11.17
N LEU A 116 7.71 8.29 -10.02
CA LEU A 116 8.87 8.17 -9.15
C LEU A 116 8.75 6.94 -8.24
N TYR A 117 7.52 6.65 -7.81
CA TYR A 117 7.14 5.46 -7.04
C TYR A 117 5.88 4.83 -7.62
N LYS A 118 5.64 3.56 -7.27
CA LYS A 118 4.43 2.82 -7.65
C LYS A 118 3.20 3.38 -6.94
N VAL A 119 2.04 3.23 -7.56
CA VAL A 119 0.74 3.72 -7.02
C VAL A 119 0.47 3.15 -5.63
N GLU A 120 0.74 1.86 -5.42
CA GLU A 120 0.59 1.18 -4.10
C GLU A 120 1.38 1.87 -2.99
N PHE A 121 2.63 2.25 -3.27
CA PHE A 121 3.48 2.92 -2.29
C PHE A 121 3.00 4.35 -2.03
N ILE A 122 2.56 5.07 -3.07
CA ILE A 122 1.95 6.40 -2.89
C ILE A 122 0.70 6.31 -2.02
N GLN A 123 -0.12 5.27 -2.19
CA GLN A 123 -1.31 5.06 -1.37
C GLN A 123 -0.96 4.76 0.09
N GLN A 124 0.09 3.96 0.33
CA GLN A 124 0.63 3.73 1.67
C GLN A 124 1.08 5.03 2.34
N LEU A 125 1.72 5.95 1.60
CA LEU A 125 2.12 7.25 2.12
C LEU A 125 0.93 8.15 2.45
N LYS A 126 -0.12 8.15 1.60
CA LYS A 126 -1.37 8.89 1.88
C LYS A 126 -2.04 8.39 3.16
N LEU A 127 -2.15 7.08 3.32
CA LEU A 127 -2.70 6.46 4.54
C LEU A 127 -1.88 6.83 5.79
N ALA A 128 -0.55 6.84 5.69
CA ALA A 128 0.31 7.23 6.81
C ALA A 128 0.10 8.70 7.25
N ILE A 129 -0.25 9.59 6.32
CA ILE A 129 -0.59 10.99 6.61
C ILE A 129 -1.99 11.08 7.24
N GLU A 130 -2.95 10.27 6.78
CA GLU A 130 -4.33 10.28 7.27
C GLU A 130 -4.48 9.68 8.68
N ASP A 131 -3.80 8.57 8.95
CA ASP A 131 -3.81 7.88 10.26
C ASP A 131 -3.24 8.75 11.39
N SER A 132 -2.46 9.76 11.04
CA SER A 132 -1.83 10.68 11.99
C SER A 132 -2.77 11.79 12.52
N ASN A 133 -4.01 11.91 12.00
CA ASN A 133 -4.99 12.97 12.34
C ASN A 133 -5.94 12.65 13.51
N SER A 134 -5.74 11.56 14.26
CA SER A 134 -6.53 11.34 15.48
C SER A 134 -5.99 12.26 16.58
N PRO A 135 -6.80 13.15 17.20
CA PRO A 135 -6.30 14.08 18.19
C PRO A 135 -5.84 13.32 19.45
N GLN A 136 -4.54 13.26 19.69
CA GLN A 136 -3.97 12.86 20.97
C GLN A 136 -3.07 13.97 21.51
N HIS A 137 -3.58 14.65 22.54
CA HIS A 137 -2.77 15.41 23.49
C HIS A 137 -1.69 14.51 24.11
N GLN A 138 -0.46 15.02 24.23
CA GLN A 138 0.57 14.49 25.14
C GLN A 138 0.25 14.87 26.60
N PRO A 139 0.86 14.24 27.63
CA PRO A 139 1.37 12.87 27.75
C PRO A 139 0.97 12.22 29.09
N THR A 140 0.22 11.11 29.11
CA THR A 140 0.16 10.21 30.29
C THR A 140 -0.31 8.81 29.90
N GLU A 141 0.39 7.81 30.45
CA GLU A 141 -0.09 6.46 30.77
C GLU A 141 -0.88 5.66 29.71
N ALA A 142 -0.12 4.82 29.01
CA ALA A 142 -0.43 3.42 28.68
C ALA A 142 -1.91 2.97 28.84
N LYS A 143 -2.78 3.24 27.86
CA LYS A 143 -4.03 2.48 27.65
C LYS A 143 -4.41 2.36 26.17
N LYS A 144 -4.40 1.11 25.69
CA LYS A 144 -5.27 0.45 24.69
C LYS A 144 -5.75 1.26 23.48
N ALA A 145 -5.22 0.92 22.30
CA ALA A 145 -5.81 1.32 21.02
C ALA A 145 -7.13 0.55 20.74
N PRO A 146 -8.18 1.20 20.20
CA PRO A 146 -9.39 0.51 19.75
C PRO A 146 -9.15 -0.15 18.38
N LYS A 147 -9.66 -1.37 18.24
CA LYS A 147 -9.62 -2.18 17.02
C LYS A 147 -10.30 -1.43 15.87
N ARG A 148 -9.61 -1.29 14.73
CA ARG A 148 -10.21 -0.86 13.46
C ARG A 148 -11.27 -1.87 13.04
N THR A 149 -12.52 -1.45 13.02
CA THR A 149 -13.62 -2.19 12.39
C THR A 149 -13.38 -2.23 10.88
N TYR A 150 -13.31 -3.44 10.32
CA TYR A 150 -13.40 -3.66 8.88
C TYR A 150 -14.76 -3.16 8.39
N GLN A 151 -14.81 -2.00 7.74
CA GLN A 151 -15.94 -1.64 6.90
C GLN A 151 -15.71 -2.23 5.51
N LYS A 152 -16.54 -3.25 5.24
CA LYS A 152 -16.79 -3.85 3.94
C LYS A 152 -16.83 -2.77 2.87
N ILE A 153 -15.96 -2.90 1.87
CA ILE A 153 -15.93 -2.07 0.67
C ILE A 153 -17.35 -2.10 0.09
N GLN A 154 -18.05 -0.97 0.15
CA GLN A 154 -19.23 -0.75 -0.67
C GLN A 154 -18.71 -0.65 -2.10
N GLU A 155 -19.04 -1.65 -2.91
CA GLU A 155 -19.04 -1.55 -4.37
C GLU A 155 -19.88 -0.31 -4.69
N LEU A 156 -19.22 0.79 -5.05
CA LEU A 156 -19.86 1.88 -5.76
C LEU A 156 -20.12 1.34 -7.16
N GLU A 157 -21.36 0.94 -7.38
CA GLU A 157 -21.97 0.88 -8.71
C GLU A 157 -21.89 2.30 -9.29
N GLU A 158 -20.80 2.59 -10.00
CA GLU A 158 -20.80 3.66 -10.98
C GLU A 158 -21.54 3.11 -12.20
N GLU A 159 -22.76 3.60 -12.39
CA GLU A 159 -23.50 3.53 -13.64
C GLU A 159 -22.66 4.21 -14.73
N GLU A 160 -21.87 3.42 -15.46
CA GLU A 160 -21.47 3.76 -16.83
C GLU A 160 -22.31 2.88 -17.78
N GLU A 161 -23.39 3.47 -18.27
CA GLU A 161 -24.03 3.02 -19.50
C GLU A 161 -23.04 3.18 -20.67
N ASP A 162 -23.03 2.18 -21.55
CA ASP A 162 -22.34 2.07 -22.84
C ASP A 162 -20.86 1.63 -22.85
N ASP A 163 -20.61 0.33 -22.63
CA ASP A 163 -19.71 -0.44 -23.53
C ASP A 163 -19.95 -1.97 -23.45
N ASP A 164 -20.71 -2.49 -24.40
CA ASP A 164 -21.11 -3.90 -24.60
C ASP A 164 -19.94 -4.83 -25.03
N TYR A 165 -18.74 -4.72 -24.43
CA TYR A 165 -17.59 -5.52 -24.91
C TYR A 165 -16.63 -6.10 -23.87
N ARG A 166 -16.94 -6.08 -22.56
CA ARG A 166 -16.09 -6.72 -21.53
C ARG A 166 -16.77 -7.74 -20.61
N GLY A 167 -17.97 -8.20 -20.97
CA GLY A 167 -18.82 -9.03 -20.09
C GLY A 167 -18.46 -10.52 -19.93
N HIS A 168 -17.49 -11.06 -20.66
CA HIS A 168 -17.24 -12.51 -20.63
C HIS A 168 -15.76 -12.85 -20.57
N MET A 169 -15.09 -12.64 -19.42
CA MET A 169 -13.97 -13.49 -18.96
C MET A 169 -13.59 -13.12 -17.51
N SER A 170 -14.55 -13.08 -16.59
CA SER A 170 -14.21 -13.13 -15.16
C SER A 170 -14.97 -14.28 -14.51
N PRO A 171 -14.34 -15.46 -14.37
CA PRO A 171 -14.82 -16.49 -13.46
C PRO A 171 -14.77 -15.96 -12.03
N ARG A 172 -15.82 -15.24 -11.64
CA ARG A 172 -16.11 -14.85 -10.26
C ARG A 172 -16.75 -16.07 -9.58
N ASP A 173 -16.00 -17.15 -9.43
CA ASP A 173 -16.37 -18.26 -8.56
C ASP A 173 -15.16 -19.11 -8.19
N SER A 174 -15.25 -19.70 -6.99
CA SER A 174 -14.32 -20.58 -6.28
C SER A 174 -13.14 -19.93 -5.54
N ASP A 175 -13.40 -19.42 -4.33
CA ASP A 175 -12.74 -19.92 -3.10
C ASP A 175 -13.20 -19.10 -1.88
N ILE A 176 -14.30 -19.54 -1.26
CA ILE A 176 -14.82 -18.98 0.00
C ILE A 176 -13.84 -19.23 1.17
N SER A 177 -12.94 -20.21 1.03
CA SER A 177 -11.97 -20.62 2.06
C SER A 177 -10.76 -19.68 2.17
N GLY A 178 -10.36 -19.00 1.08
CA GLY A 178 -9.22 -18.07 1.10
C GLY A 178 -9.44 -16.82 1.98
N PRO A 179 -10.60 -16.15 1.87
CA PRO A 179 -10.94 -15.00 2.72
C PRO A 179 -10.99 -15.35 4.22
N GLN A 180 -11.55 -16.50 4.57
CA GLN A 180 -11.68 -16.93 5.98
C GLN A 180 -10.32 -17.24 6.63
N LEU A 181 -9.45 -17.97 5.93
CA LEU A 181 -8.10 -18.27 6.42
C LEU A 181 -7.26 -17.00 6.61
N THR A 182 -7.47 -16.00 5.74
CA THR A 182 -6.82 -14.69 5.84
C THR A 182 -7.27 -13.94 7.09
N GLU A 183 -8.58 -13.91 7.37
CA GLU A 183 -9.15 -13.22 8.53
C GLU A 183 -8.70 -13.85 9.86
N GLU A 184 -8.69 -15.17 9.93
CA GLU A 184 -8.21 -15.91 11.11
C GLU A 184 -6.73 -15.65 11.40
N LEU A 185 -5.88 -15.64 10.36
CA LEU A 185 -4.46 -15.34 10.49
C LEU A 185 -4.21 -13.90 10.95
N VAL A 186 -4.94 -12.93 10.39
CA VAL A 186 -4.85 -11.52 10.78
C VAL A 186 -5.23 -11.35 12.26
N LYS A 187 -6.29 -12.02 12.71
CA LYS A 187 -6.69 -11.99 14.12
C LYS A 187 -5.61 -12.56 15.04
N ALA A 188 -5.04 -13.72 14.69
CA ALA A 188 -3.97 -14.34 15.47
C ALA A 188 -2.71 -13.45 15.54
N LEU A 189 -2.38 -12.72 14.48
CA LEU A 189 -1.28 -11.75 14.47
C LEU A 189 -1.55 -10.55 15.38
N GLN A 190 -2.78 -10.01 15.37
CA GLN A 190 -3.19 -8.90 16.24
C GLN A 190 -3.19 -9.27 17.72
N ASP A 191 -3.64 -10.48 18.06
CA ASP A 191 -3.67 -10.95 19.45
C ASP A 191 -2.24 -11.09 20.02
N LEU A 192 -1.23 -11.37 19.16
CA LEU A 192 0.18 -11.43 19.56
C LEU A 192 0.80 -10.06 19.89
N GLU A 193 0.24 -8.95 19.41
CA GLU A 193 0.72 -7.60 19.75
C GLU A 193 0.53 -7.27 21.24
N ASN A 194 -0.44 -7.91 21.90
CA ASN A 194 -0.75 -7.71 23.32
C ASN A 194 -0.20 -8.84 24.22
N ALA A 195 0.78 -9.60 23.75
CA ALA A 195 1.31 -10.75 24.47
C ALA A 195 2.14 -10.38 25.72
N ALA A 196 2.40 -11.35 26.60
CA ALA A 196 3.13 -11.15 27.85
C ALA A 196 4.58 -10.65 27.64
N SER A 197 5.23 -11.07 26.55
CA SER A 197 6.52 -10.54 26.10
C SER A 197 6.43 -9.10 25.59
N GLY A 198 5.24 -8.54 25.35
CA GLY A 198 5.04 -7.12 25.09
C GLY A 198 5.04 -6.27 26.36
N ASP A 199 4.76 -6.87 27.51
CA ASP A 199 4.58 -6.19 28.80
C ASP A 199 5.93 -5.74 29.40
N ALA A 200 6.39 -4.57 28.96
CA ALA A 200 7.64 -3.96 29.43
C ALA A 200 7.60 -3.61 30.93
N ALA A 201 6.44 -3.20 31.44
CA ALA A 201 6.29 -2.77 32.83
C ALA A 201 6.48 -3.94 33.80
N VAL A 202 5.85 -5.09 33.54
CA VAL A 202 6.02 -6.29 34.37
C VAL A 202 7.45 -6.82 34.30
N ARG A 203 8.06 -6.83 33.11
CA ARG A 203 9.47 -7.23 32.97
C ARG A 203 10.43 -6.32 33.74
N GLN A 204 10.19 -5.01 33.73
CA GLN A 204 10.99 -4.08 34.52
C GLN A 204 10.85 -4.36 36.01
N LYS A 205 9.63 -4.62 36.50
CA LYS A 205 9.39 -4.99 37.90
C LYS A 205 10.15 -6.26 38.29
N ILE A 206 10.08 -7.30 37.45
CA ILE A 206 10.83 -8.56 37.66
C ILE A 206 12.34 -8.30 37.67
N ALA A 207 12.86 -7.49 36.73
CA ALA A 207 14.27 -7.16 36.66
C ALA A 207 14.77 -6.32 37.85
N SER A 208 13.88 -5.54 38.48
CA SER A 208 14.18 -4.73 39.67
C SER A 208 14.00 -5.47 40.99
N LEU A 209 13.67 -6.77 40.97
CA LEU A 209 13.50 -7.54 42.22
C LEU A 209 14.81 -7.55 43.04
N PRO A 210 14.74 -7.35 44.36
CA PRO A 210 15.91 -7.33 45.22
C PRO A 210 16.68 -8.66 45.15
N GLN A 211 17.99 -8.62 45.36
CA GLN A 211 18.81 -9.83 45.33
C GLN A 211 18.54 -10.71 46.56
N GLU A 212 18.10 -10.11 47.66
CA GLU A 212 17.67 -10.76 48.89
C GLU A 212 16.44 -11.66 48.71
N VAL A 213 15.66 -11.43 47.66
CA VAL A 213 14.49 -12.26 47.31
C VAL A 213 14.92 -13.53 46.55
N GLN A 214 16.13 -13.55 45.99
CA GLN A 214 16.63 -14.61 45.11
C GLN A 214 17.78 -15.41 45.72
N ASP A 215 18.60 -14.80 46.58
CA ASP A 215 19.80 -15.39 47.17
C ASP A 215 19.62 -15.65 48.67
N VAL A 216 19.51 -16.93 49.02
CA VAL A 216 19.37 -17.41 50.40
C VAL A 216 20.55 -17.02 51.29
N SER A 217 21.74 -16.84 50.71
CA SER A 217 22.96 -16.48 51.45
C SER A 217 22.89 -15.07 52.06
N LEU A 218 22.02 -14.20 51.52
CA LEU A 218 21.82 -12.84 52.02
C LEU A 218 20.92 -12.79 53.27
N LEU A 219 20.21 -13.88 53.59
CA LEU A 219 19.32 -13.94 54.76
C LEU A 219 20.09 -13.82 56.08
N GLU A 220 21.35 -14.27 56.13
CA GLU A 220 22.22 -14.16 57.31
C GLU A 220 22.48 -12.70 57.72
N LYS A 221 22.30 -11.73 56.80
CA LYS A 221 22.50 -10.30 57.04
C LYS A 221 21.30 -9.62 57.71
N ILE A 222 20.17 -10.32 57.82
CA ILE A 222 18.94 -9.77 58.40
C ILE A 222 18.95 -10.02 59.90
N THR A 223 19.21 -8.96 60.66
CA THR A 223 19.41 -9.05 62.11
C THR A 223 18.18 -8.69 62.94
N ASP A 224 17.14 -8.13 62.31
CA ASP A 224 15.93 -7.67 62.99
C ASP A 224 14.65 -8.27 62.39
N LYS A 225 13.66 -8.48 63.28
CA LYS A 225 12.38 -9.11 62.94
C LYS A 225 11.57 -8.27 61.95
N GLU A 226 11.63 -6.95 62.05
CA GLU A 226 10.84 -6.06 61.19
C GLU A 226 11.33 -6.09 59.74
N ALA A 227 12.65 -6.13 59.52
CA ALA A 227 13.26 -6.32 58.21
C ALA A 227 12.95 -7.70 57.63
N ALA A 228 12.97 -8.76 58.45
CA ALA A 228 12.58 -10.10 58.02
C ALA A 228 11.11 -10.17 57.59
N ASP A 229 10.20 -9.56 58.35
CA ASP A 229 8.77 -9.51 58.01
C ASP A 229 8.52 -8.68 56.74
N LYS A 230 9.29 -7.61 56.50
CA LYS A 230 9.24 -6.84 55.24
C LYS A 230 9.74 -7.66 54.05
N LEU A 231 10.88 -8.35 54.18
CA LEU A 231 11.40 -9.21 53.13
C LEU A 231 10.43 -10.35 52.82
N SER A 232 9.82 -10.98 53.83
CA SER A 232 8.82 -12.03 53.64
C SER A 232 7.68 -11.57 52.74
N LYS A 233 7.13 -10.36 52.98
CA LYS A 233 6.08 -9.79 52.13
C LYS A 233 6.57 -9.55 50.70
N THR A 234 7.78 -9.01 50.54
CA THR A 234 8.37 -8.80 49.21
C THR A 234 8.62 -10.11 48.46
N VAL A 235 9.02 -11.18 49.16
CA VAL A 235 9.18 -12.53 48.59
C VAL A 235 7.83 -13.09 48.13
N ASP A 236 6.78 -12.97 48.94
CA ASP A 236 5.44 -13.45 48.60
C ASP A 236 4.88 -12.72 47.36
N GLU A 237 5.04 -11.39 47.30
CA GLU A 237 4.65 -10.57 46.14
C GLU A 237 5.44 -10.94 44.88
N ALA A 238 6.75 -11.17 45.01
CA ALA A 238 7.62 -11.58 43.90
C ALA A 238 7.26 -12.97 43.37
N CYS A 239 6.95 -13.92 44.25
CA CYS A 239 6.50 -15.27 43.89
C CYS A 239 5.20 -15.22 43.06
N LEU A 240 4.21 -14.44 43.50
CA LEU A 240 2.96 -14.26 42.75
C LEU A 240 3.20 -13.62 41.38
N LEU A 241 4.01 -12.57 41.33
CA LEU A 241 4.37 -11.88 40.08
C LEU A 241 5.03 -12.83 39.06
N LEU A 242 6.01 -13.61 39.52
CA LEU A 242 6.73 -14.55 38.67
C LEU A 242 5.83 -15.71 38.20
N ALA A 243 4.98 -16.24 39.08
CA ALA A 243 4.04 -17.30 38.72
C ALA A 243 3.04 -16.83 37.65
N GLU A 244 2.47 -15.63 37.82
CA GLU A 244 1.55 -15.05 36.84
C GLU A 244 2.24 -14.75 35.51
N TYR A 245 3.45 -14.17 35.54
CA TYR A 245 4.21 -13.89 34.34
C TYR A 245 4.60 -15.16 33.57
N ASN A 246 5.08 -16.19 34.27
CA ASN A 246 5.44 -17.47 33.65
C ASN A 246 4.23 -18.17 33.05
N GLY A 247 3.06 -18.11 33.70
CA GLY A 247 1.81 -18.63 33.15
C GLY A 247 1.40 -17.93 31.86
N ARG A 248 1.43 -16.58 31.86
CA ARG A 248 1.14 -15.79 30.65
C ARG A 248 2.14 -16.04 29.52
N LEU A 249 3.44 -16.17 29.85
CA LEU A 249 4.48 -16.48 28.88
C LEU A 249 4.31 -17.87 28.27
N ALA A 250 3.91 -18.87 29.07
CA ALA A 250 3.64 -20.21 28.58
C ALA A 250 2.47 -20.25 27.59
N ALA A 251 1.38 -19.52 27.88
CA ALA A 251 0.24 -19.37 26.97
C ALA A 251 0.67 -18.72 25.64
N GLU A 252 1.41 -17.62 25.72
CA GLU A 252 1.95 -16.94 24.53
C GLU A 252 2.86 -17.84 23.68
N LEU A 253 3.66 -18.70 24.30
CA LEU A 253 4.50 -19.65 23.56
C LEU A 253 3.64 -20.65 22.77
N GLU A 254 2.51 -21.10 23.31
CA GLU A 254 1.59 -21.97 22.59
C GLU A 254 0.87 -21.24 21.45
N ASP A 255 0.41 -20.02 21.70
CA ASP A 255 -0.20 -19.16 20.67
C ASP A 255 0.77 -18.93 19.50
N ARG A 256 2.07 -18.70 19.80
CA ARG A 256 3.11 -18.59 18.76
C ARG A 256 3.32 -19.88 17.97
N ARG A 257 3.24 -21.05 18.61
CA ARG A 257 3.34 -22.34 17.90
C ARG A 257 2.14 -22.54 16.97
N GLN A 258 0.94 -22.20 17.43
CA GLN A 258 -0.26 -22.24 16.59
C GLN A 258 -0.15 -21.28 15.41
N LEU A 259 0.27 -20.03 15.65
CA LEU A 259 0.48 -19.05 14.60
C LEU A 259 1.51 -19.51 13.57
N ALA A 260 2.60 -20.14 14.00
CA ALA A 260 3.61 -20.70 13.09
C ALA A 260 3.01 -21.80 12.17
N ARG A 261 2.12 -22.65 12.70
CA ARG A 261 1.36 -23.63 11.89
C ARG A 261 0.46 -22.93 10.89
N MET A 262 -0.34 -21.96 11.34
CA MET A 262 -1.24 -21.18 10.47
C MET A 262 -0.49 -20.46 9.34
N LEU A 263 0.67 -19.85 9.63
CA LEU A 263 1.51 -19.20 8.62
C LEU A 263 2.03 -20.21 7.58
N THR A 264 2.42 -21.40 8.02
CA THR A 264 2.92 -22.45 7.12
C THR A 264 1.82 -22.90 6.17
N GLU A 265 0.63 -23.17 6.69
CA GLU A 265 -0.55 -23.55 5.91
C GLU A 265 -0.97 -22.44 4.94
N TYR A 266 -1.04 -21.20 5.42
CA TYR A 266 -1.39 -20.03 4.60
C TYR A 266 -0.42 -19.82 3.44
N ILE A 267 0.89 -19.90 3.69
CA ILE A 267 1.91 -19.77 2.64
C ILE A 267 1.77 -20.89 1.59
N GLY A 268 1.49 -22.12 2.03
CA GLY A 268 1.22 -23.24 1.13
C GLY A 268 0.03 -22.94 0.22
N SER A 269 -1.12 -22.62 0.80
CA SER A 269 -2.34 -22.30 0.07
C SER A 269 -2.15 -21.13 -0.90
N GLN A 270 -1.42 -20.08 -0.52
CA GLN A 270 -1.15 -18.94 -1.39
C GLN A 270 -0.25 -19.31 -2.59
N LYS A 271 0.73 -20.21 -2.41
CA LYS A 271 1.56 -20.70 -3.52
C LYS A 271 0.75 -21.54 -4.51
N ASP A 272 -0.15 -22.38 -4.02
CA ASP A 272 -1.02 -23.18 -4.88
C ASP A 272 -1.96 -22.29 -5.67
N ALA A 273 -2.59 -21.31 -4.99
CA ALA A 273 -3.47 -20.34 -5.63
C ALA A 273 -2.75 -19.42 -6.63
N LEU A 274 -1.49 -19.07 -6.38
CA LEU A 274 -0.65 -18.35 -7.34
C LEU A 274 -0.38 -19.21 -8.58
N THR A 275 0.05 -20.45 -8.37
CA THR A 275 0.34 -21.40 -9.45
C THR A 275 -0.88 -21.63 -10.34
N GLU A 276 -2.08 -21.73 -9.75
CA GLU A 276 -3.32 -21.88 -10.51
C GLU A 276 -3.65 -20.62 -11.32
N ARG A 277 -3.49 -19.43 -10.74
CA ARG A 277 -3.70 -18.16 -11.45
C ARG A 277 -2.71 -17.97 -12.60
N GLU A 278 -1.44 -18.34 -12.41
CA GLU A 278 -0.42 -18.33 -13.47
C GLU A 278 -0.81 -19.25 -14.62
N LYS A 279 -1.23 -20.49 -14.34
CA LYS A 279 -1.73 -21.42 -15.38
C LYS A 279 -2.95 -20.86 -16.12
N LYS A 280 -3.89 -20.23 -15.41
CA LYS A 280 -5.06 -19.58 -16.03
C LYS A 280 -4.62 -18.43 -16.95
N LEU A 281 -3.62 -17.65 -16.55
CA LEU A 281 -3.08 -16.54 -17.33
C LEU A 281 -2.32 -17.03 -18.58
N GLU A 282 -1.57 -18.14 -18.48
CA GLU A 282 -0.91 -18.78 -19.62
C GLU A 282 -1.91 -19.41 -20.61
N ALA A 283 -3.05 -19.90 -20.14
CA ALA A 283 -4.11 -20.46 -20.98
C ALA A 283 -4.95 -19.39 -21.70
N LEU A 284 -4.92 -18.15 -21.21
CA LEU A 284 -5.75 -17.04 -21.68
C LEU A 284 -5.49 -16.68 -23.17
N PRO A 285 -4.23 -16.54 -23.64
CA PRO A 285 -3.93 -16.32 -25.05
C PRO A 285 -4.45 -17.44 -25.97
N LEU A 286 -4.47 -18.70 -25.49
CA LEU A 286 -4.98 -19.83 -26.28
C LEU A 286 -6.50 -19.73 -26.46
N PHE A 287 -7.22 -19.38 -25.39
CA PHE A 287 -8.66 -19.12 -25.45
C PHE A 287 -8.99 -17.95 -26.40
N VAL A 288 -8.28 -16.83 -26.26
CA VAL A 288 -8.46 -15.66 -27.11
C VAL A 288 -8.17 -16.00 -28.57
N LEU A 289 -7.05 -16.67 -28.87
CA LEU A 289 -6.71 -17.09 -30.23
C LEU A 289 -7.80 -17.98 -30.85
N GLN A 290 -8.37 -18.89 -30.05
CA GLN A 290 -9.46 -19.75 -30.50
C GLN A 290 -10.73 -18.95 -30.84
N GLU A 291 -11.06 -17.95 -30.03
CA GLU A 291 -12.17 -17.02 -30.29
C GLU A 291 -11.96 -16.24 -31.61
N TYR A 292 -10.76 -15.68 -31.83
CA TYR A 292 -10.44 -14.97 -33.06
C TYR A 292 -10.51 -15.88 -34.30
N LYS A 293 -10.09 -17.14 -34.19
CA LYS A 293 -10.25 -18.13 -35.27
C LYS A 293 -11.72 -18.35 -35.61
N GLN A 294 -12.59 -18.47 -34.61
CA GLN A 294 -14.04 -18.59 -34.84
C GLN A 294 -14.62 -17.33 -35.50
N LYS A 295 -14.24 -16.14 -35.05
CA LYS A 295 -14.67 -14.87 -35.68
C LYS A 295 -14.23 -14.80 -37.15
N LEU A 296 -12.98 -15.16 -37.45
CA LEU A 296 -12.47 -15.20 -38.82
C LEU A 296 -13.25 -16.17 -39.71
N ALA A 297 -13.63 -17.35 -39.20
CA ALA A 297 -14.44 -18.30 -39.94
C ALA A 297 -15.81 -17.72 -40.31
N ARG A 298 -16.47 -17.03 -39.36
CA ARG A 298 -17.76 -16.35 -39.60
C ARG A 298 -17.64 -15.24 -40.65
N VAL A 299 -16.62 -14.38 -40.54
CA VAL A 299 -16.37 -13.31 -41.53
C VAL A 299 -16.11 -13.89 -42.92
N THR A 300 -15.38 -15.00 -42.99
CA THR A 300 -15.11 -15.70 -44.26
C THR A 300 -16.39 -16.24 -44.87
N GLN A 301 -17.32 -16.75 -44.06
CA GLN A 301 -18.63 -17.21 -44.53
C GLN A 301 -19.46 -16.04 -45.08
N VAL A 302 -19.60 -14.95 -44.32
CA VAL A 302 -20.31 -13.74 -44.77
C VAL A 302 -19.75 -13.21 -46.08
N ARG A 303 -18.42 -13.23 -46.26
CA ARG A 303 -17.77 -12.81 -47.51
C ARG A 303 -18.19 -13.68 -48.70
N LYS A 304 -18.29 -15.00 -48.53
CA LYS A 304 -18.75 -15.91 -49.58
C LYS A 304 -20.19 -15.61 -49.96
N ASP A 305 -21.05 -15.45 -48.95
CA ASP A 305 -22.47 -15.20 -49.13
C ASP A 305 -22.70 -13.84 -49.82
N LEU A 306 -21.98 -12.79 -49.40
CA LEU A 306 -22.04 -11.47 -50.02
C LEU A 306 -21.59 -11.49 -51.48
N LYS A 307 -20.52 -12.23 -51.81
CA LYS A 307 -20.06 -12.37 -53.20
C LYS A 307 -21.14 -13.01 -54.08
N SER A 308 -21.78 -14.07 -53.59
CA SER A 308 -22.91 -14.69 -54.28
C SER A 308 -24.09 -13.72 -54.43
N HIS A 309 -24.36 -12.94 -53.40
CA HIS A 309 -25.46 -11.98 -53.41
C HIS A 309 -25.24 -10.84 -54.40
N ILE A 310 -24.04 -10.26 -54.46
CA ILE A 310 -23.68 -9.23 -55.44
C ILE A 310 -23.88 -9.73 -56.87
N GLN A 311 -23.50 -10.98 -57.16
CA GLN A 311 -23.70 -11.58 -58.49
C GLN A 311 -25.18 -11.78 -58.85
N SER A 312 -26.06 -11.85 -57.86
CA SER A 312 -27.51 -11.95 -58.06
C SER A 312 -28.21 -10.60 -58.22
N LEU A 313 -27.51 -9.48 -57.98
CA LEU A 313 -28.08 -8.15 -58.12
C LEU A 313 -28.03 -7.68 -59.59
N PRO A 314 -29.08 -7.00 -60.08
CA PRO A 314 -29.09 -6.47 -61.45
C PRO A 314 -28.08 -5.33 -61.60
N ASP A 315 -27.29 -5.37 -62.67
CA ASP A 315 -26.36 -4.30 -63.02
C ASP A 315 -27.13 -3.14 -63.67
N LEU A 316 -27.36 -2.09 -62.90
CA LEU A 316 -28.10 -0.89 -63.32
C LEU A 316 -27.37 -0.10 -64.42
N SER A 317 -26.09 -0.37 -64.68
CA SER A 317 -25.34 0.27 -65.78
C SER A 317 -25.68 -0.30 -67.16
N LEU A 318 -26.31 -1.49 -67.20
CA LEU A 318 -26.79 -2.13 -68.42
C LEU A 318 -28.24 -1.75 -68.76
N LEU A 319 -28.89 -0.93 -67.92
CA LEU A 319 -30.21 -0.40 -68.24
C LEU A 319 -30.09 0.63 -69.39
N PRO A 320 -30.96 0.55 -70.41
CA PRO A 320 -30.96 1.53 -71.49
C PRO A 320 -31.19 2.94 -70.91
N ASN A 321 -30.38 3.90 -71.36
CA ASN A 321 -30.41 5.27 -70.90
C ASN A 321 -31.78 5.90 -71.23
N VAL A 322 -32.68 5.99 -70.24
CA VAL A 322 -33.97 6.68 -70.34
C VAL A 322 -33.76 8.20 -70.26
N THR A 323 -33.04 8.75 -71.25
CA THR A 323 -32.94 10.20 -71.48
C THR A 323 -33.90 10.68 -72.59
N GLY A 324 -34.60 9.76 -73.25
CA GLY A 324 -35.78 10.08 -74.07
C GLY A 324 -37.03 9.94 -73.20
N GLY A 325 -37.64 11.07 -72.84
CA GLY A 325 -38.77 11.15 -71.92
C GLY A 325 -39.85 10.09 -72.17
N LEU A 326 -40.26 9.42 -71.10
CA LEU A 326 -41.47 8.62 -71.10
C LEU A 326 -42.64 9.51 -71.53
N ALA A 327 -43.48 9.02 -72.44
CA ALA A 327 -44.71 9.72 -72.82
C ALA A 327 -45.51 10.03 -71.54
N PRO A 328 -46.09 11.24 -71.40
CA PRO A 328 -46.88 11.58 -70.22
C PRO A 328 -47.99 10.54 -70.06
N LEU A 329 -48.14 10.03 -68.84
CA LEU A 329 -49.26 9.14 -68.53
C LEU A 329 -50.57 9.89 -68.85
N PRO A 330 -51.57 9.21 -69.44
CA PRO A 330 -52.86 9.83 -69.74
C PRO A 330 -53.45 10.42 -68.46
N SER A 331 -54.08 11.60 -68.58
CA SER A 331 -54.70 12.27 -67.45
C SER A 331 -55.84 11.40 -66.90
N ALA A 332 -56.14 11.50 -65.61
CA ALA A 332 -57.27 10.78 -65.02
C ALA A 332 -58.61 11.09 -65.74
N GLY A 333 -58.73 12.23 -66.43
CA GLY A 333 -59.87 12.57 -67.28
C GLY A 333 -59.93 11.81 -68.62
N ASP A 334 -58.79 11.38 -69.16
CA ASP A 334 -58.72 10.59 -70.41
C ASP A 334 -59.12 9.12 -70.19
N LEU A 335 -59.01 8.62 -68.95
CA LEU A 335 -59.36 7.24 -68.61
C LEU A 335 -60.88 7.02 -68.43
N PHE A 336 -61.65 8.09 -68.28
CA PHE A 336 -63.10 8.03 -68.03
C PHE A 336 -63.97 8.81 -69.02
N SER A 337 -63.37 9.34 -70.10
CA SER A 337 -64.13 9.95 -71.19
C SER A 337 -64.49 8.89 -72.23
N ALA A 338 -65.52 8.10 -71.93
CA ALA A 338 -66.17 7.23 -72.90
C ALA A 338 -67.29 8.02 -73.59
N ASP A 339 -67.12 8.29 -74.89
CA ASP A 339 -68.14 8.16 -75.92
C ASP A 339 -67.49 8.11 -77.32
#